data_AF-A0A1W9P2I9-F1
#
_entry.id   AF-A0A1W9P2I9-F1
#
_cell.length_a   1.000
_cell.length_b   1.000
_cell.length_c   1.000
_cell.angle_alpha   90.00
_cell.angle_beta   90.00
_cell.angle_gamma   90.00
#
_symmetry.space_group_name_H-M   'P 1'
#
loop_
_entity.id
_entity.type
_entity.pdbx_description
1 polymer ?
#
loop_
_entity_poly.entity_id
_entity_poly.type
_entity_poly.pdbx_seq_one_letter_code
_entity_poly.pdbx_strand_id
1 'polypeptide(L)'
;MIRKIFIKNYILLFIILFPTIASAKIYTLTDCINLAKRNNFSIRKTAQNIAVTKAQYLSSYATILPNINATSSISRNSSILGDNMYNDTYSTNVSFNETVLDLPSIYRIKSLKKQLKGGIISYNAAASNLEISVANAFYDLLKKEKLLEVKKLGLSESEQNLKKTRLMYNLGTLSKVDLLRAEVIKNQSELDLLTAKKEKELSQANLIYLIGLQPDAEFG
;
A
#
# COMPACT_ATOMS: atom_id res chain seq x y z
N MET A 1 -6.03 17.41 -58.16
CA MET A 1 -5.44 17.78 -56.84
C MET A 1 -6.22 17.22 -55.63
N ILE A 2 -7.51 16.92 -55.76
CA ILE A 2 -8.41 16.51 -54.65
C ILE A 2 -8.16 15.07 -54.12
N ARG A 3 -7.70 14.12 -54.94
CA ARG A 3 -7.43 12.74 -54.50
C ARG A 3 -6.27 12.60 -53.48
N LYS A 4 -5.28 13.49 -53.50
CA LYS A 4 -4.14 13.44 -52.56
C LYS A 4 -4.51 13.95 -51.16
N ILE A 5 -5.53 14.82 -51.07
CA ILE A 5 -6.04 15.35 -49.79
C ILE A 5 -6.85 14.29 -49.03
N PHE A 6 -7.67 13.49 -49.72
CA PHE A 6 -8.43 12.41 -49.08
C PHE A 6 -7.56 11.28 -48.53
N ILE A 7 -6.46 10.92 -49.23
CA ILE A 7 -5.50 9.91 -48.74
C ILE A 7 -4.71 10.42 -47.53
N LYS A 8 -4.34 11.71 -47.52
CA LYS A 8 -3.64 12.32 -46.38
C LYS A 8 -4.55 12.42 -45.14
N ASN A 9 -5.86 12.64 -45.34
CA ASN A 9 -6.84 12.71 -44.25
C ASN A 9 -7.17 11.33 -43.65
N TYR A 10 -7.14 10.25 -44.46
CA TYR A 10 -7.30 8.88 -43.95
C TYR A 10 -6.08 8.39 -43.15
N ILE A 11 -4.88 8.79 -43.56
CA ILE A 11 -3.63 8.50 -42.82
C ILE A 11 -3.61 9.21 -41.46
N LEU A 12 -4.15 10.44 -41.37
CA LEU A 12 -4.23 11.18 -40.11
C LEU A 12 -5.29 10.60 -39.15
N LEU A 13 -6.37 10.02 -39.69
CA LEU A 13 -7.42 9.35 -38.90
C LEU A 13 -6.96 7.99 -38.35
N PHE A 14 -6.00 7.32 -39.00
CA PHE A 14 -5.48 6.01 -38.57
C PHE A 14 -4.56 6.11 -37.35
N ILE A 15 -3.91 7.25 -37.13
CA ILE A 15 -2.99 7.48 -36.00
C ILE A 15 -3.73 7.70 -34.66
N ILE A 16 -5.02 8.06 -34.69
CA ILE A 16 -5.84 8.28 -33.49
C ILE A 16 -6.47 6.97 -32.97
N LEU A 17 -6.49 5.91 -33.79
CA LEU A 17 -7.15 4.64 -33.45
C LEU A 17 -6.18 3.53 -33.04
N PHE A 18 -4.86 3.77 -33.01
CA PHE A 18 -3.96 2.84 -32.35
C PHE A 18 -4.06 3.07 -30.84
N PRO A 19 -4.63 2.14 -30.06
CA PRO A 19 -4.43 2.19 -28.62
C PRO A 19 -2.91 2.21 -28.42
N THR A 20 -2.43 3.16 -27.64
CA THR A 20 -1.07 3.12 -27.11
C THR A 20 -0.87 1.72 -26.57
N ILE A 21 0.01 0.94 -27.19
CA ILE A 21 0.44 -0.34 -26.65
C ILE A 21 0.97 0.01 -25.28
N ALA A 22 0.18 -0.28 -24.24
CA ALA A 22 0.63 -0.22 -22.87
C ALA A 22 1.76 -1.24 -22.81
N SER A 23 3.00 -0.74 -22.92
CA SER A 23 4.17 -1.57 -22.83
C SER A 23 4.08 -2.30 -21.51
N ALA A 24 3.90 -3.62 -21.55
CA ALA A 24 4.02 -4.50 -20.40
C ALA A 24 5.43 -4.25 -19.83
N LYS A 25 5.49 -3.37 -18.84
CA LYS A 25 6.76 -2.92 -18.27
C LYS A 25 7.20 -4.06 -17.36
N ILE A 26 8.22 -4.80 -17.79
CA ILE A 26 8.86 -5.80 -16.96
C ILE A 26 9.46 -5.06 -15.77
N TYR A 27 8.84 -5.20 -14.61
CA TYR A 27 9.31 -4.55 -13.39
C TYR A 27 10.45 -5.36 -12.79
N THR A 28 11.62 -4.75 -12.67
CA THR A 28 12.72 -5.34 -11.89
C THR A 28 12.43 -5.21 -10.39
N LEU A 29 13.09 -6.03 -9.57
CA LEU A 29 12.99 -5.91 -8.10
C LEU A 29 13.27 -4.46 -7.63
N THR A 30 14.25 -3.80 -8.23
CA THR A 30 14.60 -2.41 -7.93
C THR A 30 13.47 -1.44 -8.28
N ASP A 31 12.77 -1.66 -9.39
CA ASP A 31 11.62 -0.84 -9.77
C ASP A 31 10.45 -1.02 -8.78
N CYS A 32 10.16 -2.26 -8.38
CA CYS A 32 9.15 -2.57 -7.37
C CYS A 32 9.44 -1.89 -6.03
N ILE A 33 10.70 -1.93 -5.58
CA ILE A 33 11.12 -1.25 -4.34
C ILE A 33 10.94 0.26 -4.46
N ASN A 34 11.35 0.86 -5.57
CA ASN A 34 11.23 2.29 -5.80
C ASN A 34 9.76 2.75 -5.87
N LEU A 35 8.90 1.96 -6.51
CA LEU A 35 7.46 2.22 -6.55
C LEU A 35 6.83 2.10 -5.16
N ALA A 36 7.17 1.03 -4.42
CA ALA A 36 6.69 0.83 -3.06
C ALA A 36 7.07 2.01 -2.16
N LYS A 37 8.32 2.47 -2.19
CA LYS A 37 8.75 3.63 -1.38
C LYS A 37 7.95 4.91 -1.67
N ARG A 38 7.53 5.12 -2.93
CA ARG A 38 6.78 6.31 -3.34
C ARG A 38 5.30 6.22 -2.98
N ASN A 39 4.68 5.07 -3.21
CA ASN A 39 3.22 4.92 -3.14
C ASN A 39 2.72 4.28 -1.85
N ASN A 40 3.58 3.58 -1.09
CA ASN A 40 3.11 2.84 0.08
C ASN A 40 2.55 3.78 1.16
N PHE A 41 1.29 3.55 1.51
CA PHE A 41 0.55 4.36 2.47
C PHE A 41 1.19 4.37 3.87
N SER A 42 1.77 3.23 4.30
CA SER A 42 2.41 3.12 5.62
C SER A 42 3.62 4.06 5.74
N ILE A 43 4.45 4.14 4.70
CA ILE A 43 5.62 5.04 4.65
C ILE A 43 5.18 6.51 4.64
N ARG A 44 4.11 6.84 3.91
CA ARG A 44 3.56 8.20 3.93
C ARG A 44 3.05 8.57 5.32
N LYS A 45 2.35 7.65 6.01
CA LYS A 45 1.87 7.86 7.38
C LYS A 45 3.03 8.08 8.37
N THR A 46 4.09 7.28 8.30
CA THR A 46 5.25 7.45 9.18
C THR A 46 6.00 8.75 8.90
N ALA A 47 6.09 9.18 7.63
CA ALA A 47 6.64 10.48 7.27
C ALA A 47 5.81 11.64 7.87
N GLN A 48 4.47 11.57 7.80
CA GLN A 48 3.60 12.58 8.40
C GLN A 48 3.71 12.60 9.94
N ASN A 49 3.87 11.45 10.58
CA ASN A 49 4.11 11.39 12.03
C ASN A 49 5.40 12.10 12.45
N ILE A 50 6.45 12.10 11.62
CA ILE A 50 7.66 12.88 11.87
C ILE A 50 7.34 14.38 11.83
N ALA A 51 6.54 14.84 10.87
CA ALA A 51 6.14 16.24 10.79
C ALA A 51 5.33 16.67 12.01
N VAL A 52 4.39 15.83 12.48
CA VAL A 52 3.64 16.06 13.72
C VAL A 52 4.57 16.13 14.93
N THR A 53 5.48 15.17 15.08
CA THR A 53 6.45 15.14 16.20
C THR A 53 7.37 16.36 16.16
N LYS A 54 7.74 16.84 14.96
CA LYS A 54 8.51 18.07 14.78
C LYS A 54 7.72 19.30 15.20
N ALA A 55 6.45 19.39 14.83
CA ALA A 55 5.58 20.48 15.27
C ALA A 55 5.45 20.52 16.80
N GLN A 56 5.27 19.36 17.44
CA GLN A 56 5.24 19.23 18.91
C GLN A 56 6.57 19.63 19.56
N TYR A 57 7.69 19.24 18.97
CA TYR A 57 9.01 19.67 19.43
C TYR A 57 9.16 21.20 19.34
N LEU A 58 8.76 21.82 18.24
CA LEU A 58 8.81 23.27 18.08
C LEU A 58 7.85 24.00 19.03
N SER A 59 6.62 23.51 19.19
CA SER A 59 5.64 24.10 20.12
C SER A 59 6.10 24.00 21.58
N SER A 60 6.92 23.00 21.92
CA SER A 60 7.49 22.90 23.26
C SER A 60 8.46 24.04 23.59
N TYR A 61 9.07 24.69 22.60
CA TYR A 61 9.84 25.92 22.85
C TYR A 61 8.95 27.10 23.24
N ALA A 62 7.73 27.19 22.71
CA ALA A 62 6.81 28.27 23.08
C ALA A 62 6.42 28.23 24.56
N THR A 63 6.55 27.07 25.21
CA THR A 63 6.18 26.89 26.62
C THR A 63 7.19 27.48 27.61
N ILE A 64 8.41 27.76 27.17
CA ILE A 64 9.43 28.45 27.99
C ILE A 64 9.54 29.94 27.64
N LEU A 65 8.72 30.42 26.70
CA LEU A 65 8.67 31.84 26.36
C LEU A 65 7.68 32.58 27.27
N PRO A 66 7.89 33.87 27.52
CA PRO A 66 6.89 34.70 28.16
C PRO A 66 5.58 34.68 27.38
N ASN A 67 4.47 34.68 28.12
CA ASN A 67 3.15 34.66 27.52
C ASN A 67 2.44 36.00 27.83
N ILE A 68 1.88 36.61 26.79
CA ILE A 68 1.08 37.83 26.88
C ILE A 68 -0.36 37.46 26.55
N ASN A 69 -1.27 37.71 27.48
CA ASN A 69 -2.69 37.54 27.27
C ASN A 69 -3.39 38.89 27.38
N ALA A 70 -4.32 39.13 26.46
CA ALA A 70 -5.27 40.24 26.55
C ALA A 70 -6.67 39.65 26.52
N THR A 71 -7.42 39.88 27.59
CA THR A 71 -8.79 39.39 27.73
C THR A 71 -9.71 40.59 27.90
N SER A 72 -10.76 40.65 27.09
CA SER A 72 -11.84 41.61 27.26
C SER A 72 -13.13 40.83 27.47
N SER A 73 -13.86 41.15 28.53
CA SER A 73 -15.09 40.47 28.88
C SER A 73 -16.18 41.47 29.27
N ILE A 74 -17.40 41.11 28.92
CA ILE A 74 -18.62 41.77 29.37
C ILE A 74 -19.40 40.76 30.21
N SER A 75 -19.79 41.15 31.41
CA SER A 75 -20.57 40.32 32.32
C SER A 75 -21.79 41.10 32.76
N ARG A 76 -22.97 40.61 32.38
CA ARG A 76 -24.25 41.11 32.87
C ARG A 76 -24.73 40.20 33.97
N ASN A 77 -24.84 40.74 35.19
CA ASN A 77 -25.37 40.00 36.33
C ASN A 77 -26.72 40.59 36.74
N SER A 78 -27.68 39.73 37.06
CA SER A 78 -29.00 40.09 37.56
C SER A 78 -29.22 39.43 38.92
N SER A 79 -29.60 40.20 39.94
CA SER A 79 -30.02 39.66 41.23
C SER A 79 -31.46 39.17 41.16
N ILE A 80 -31.75 38.01 41.77
CA ILE A 80 -33.09 37.41 41.81
C ILE A 80 -33.84 37.87 43.09
N LEU A 81 -33.14 38.48 44.05
CA LEU A 81 -33.69 38.95 45.32
C LEU A 81 -33.35 40.43 45.48
N GLY A 82 -34.38 41.29 45.42
CA GLY A 82 -34.24 42.74 45.34
C GLY A 82 -34.37 43.24 43.90
N ASP A 83 -34.99 44.42 43.77
CA ASP A 83 -35.39 45.13 42.53
C ASP A 83 -34.59 44.74 41.28
N ASN A 84 -35.25 44.49 40.14
CA ASN A 84 -34.68 43.93 38.89
C ASN A 84 -33.57 44.83 38.28
N MET A 85 -32.42 44.91 38.94
CA MET A 85 -31.28 45.74 38.56
C MET A 85 -30.29 44.88 37.79
N TYR A 86 -30.11 45.23 36.51
CA TYR A 86 -29.04 44.70 35.69
C TYR A 86 -27.76 45.48 35.97
N ASN A 87 -26.69 44.76 36.35
CA ASN A 87 -25.36 45.35 36.47
C ASN A 87 -24.48 44.83 35.33
N ASP A 88 -24.07 45.74 34.45
CA ASP A 88 -23.19 45.47 33.34
C ASP A 88 -21.76 45.85 33.71
N THR A 89 -20.91 44.85 33.88
CA THR A 89 -19.49 45.04 34.13
C THR A 89 -18.71 44.80 32.84
N TYR A 90 -17.96 45.81 32.43
CA TYR A 90 -17.00 45.74 31.33
C TYR A 90 -15.60 45.67 31.94
N SER A 91 -14.83 44.65 31.59
CA SER A 91 -13.45 44.55 32.06
C SER A 91 -12.52 44.17 30.91
N THR A 92 -11.41 44.91 30.81
CA THR A 92 -10.31 44.62 29.89
C THR A 92 -9.07 44.45 30.74
N ASN A 93 -8.41 43.30 30.62
CA ASN A 93 -7.22 42.98 31.37
C ASN A 93 -6.12 42.50 30.42
N VAL A 94 -4.90 43.03 30.60
CA VAL A 94 -3.70 42.57 29.91
C VAL A 94 -2.76 42.01 30.96
N SER A 95 -2.31 40.77 30.78
CA SER A 95 -1.34 40.12 31.68
C SER A 95 -0.11 39.67 30.91
N PHE A 96 1.05 39.89 31.52
CA PHE A 96 2.34 39.36 31.09
C PHE A 96 2.80 38.36 32.14
N ASN A 97 3.10 37.14 31.72
CA ASN A 97 3.57 36.08 32.62
C ASN A 97 4.85 35.45 32.07
N GLU A 98 5.92 35.55 32.85
CA GLU A 98 7.22 34.94 32.54
C GLU A 98 7.62 33.99 33.67
N THR A 99 7.97 32.75 33.31
CA THR A 99 8.47 31.77 34.26
C THR A 99 9.99 31.76 34.22
N VAL A 100 10.63 32.22 35.30
CA VAL A 100 12.09 32.36 35.40
C VAL A 100 12.82 31.01 35.26
N LEU A 101 12.26 29.94 35.82
CA LEU A 101 12.82 28.59 35.71
C LEU A 101 11.71 27.53 35.73
N ASP A 102 11.55 26.81 34.62
CA ASP A 102 10.65 25.66 34.49
C ASP A 102 11.43 24.40 34.09
N LEU A 103 11.96 23.69 35.10
CA LEU A 103 12.68 22.43 34.91
C LEU A 103 11.83 21.38 34.16
N PRO A 104 10.56 21.12 34.53
CA PRO A 104 9.68 20.22 33.76
C PRO A 104 9.63 20.52 32.25
N SER A 105 9.47 21.78 31.85
CA SER A 105 9.41 22.15 30.42
C SER A 105 10.75 21.93 29.69
N ILE A 106 11.89 22.17 30.36
CA ILE A 106 13.22 21.89 29.80
C ILE A 106 13.40 20.37 29.55
N TYR A 107 13.02 19.53 30.50
CA TYR A 107 13.06 18.08 30.32
C TYR A 107 12.09 17.61 29.23
N ARG A 108 10.92 18.24 29.11
CA ARG A 108 9.96 17.97 28.02
C ARG A 108 10.57 18.25 26.64
N ILE A 109 11.23 19.39 26.44
CA ILE A 109 11.92 19.74 25.18
C ILE A 109 12.97 18.67 24.84
N LYS A 110 13.79 18.26 25.82
CA LYS A 110 14.81 17.22 25.63
C LYS A 110 14.19 15.87 25.29
N SER A 111 13.07 15.51 25.92
CA SER A 111 12.30 14.30 25.63
C SER A 111 11.74 14.31 24.21
N LEU A 112 11.07 15.40 23.80
CA LEU A 112 10.52 15.56 22.46
C LEU A 112 11.59 15.55 21.36
N LYS A 113 12.79 16.09 21.64
CA LYS A 113 13.94 15.96 20.74
C LYS A 113 14.34 14.49 20.54
N LYS A 114 14.35 13.70 21.61
CA LYS A 114 14.62 12.25 21.51
C LYS A 114 13.50 11.53 20.77
N GLN A 115 12.24 11.92 21.01
CA GLN A 115 11.08 11.35 20.32
C GLN A 115 11.12 11.64 18.81
N LEU A 116 11.50 12.85 18.39
CA LEU A 116 11.73 13.19 16.99
C LEU A 116 12.78 12.25 16.35
N LYS A 117 13.92 12.08 17.02
CA LYS A 117 14.97 11.16 16.55
C LYS A 117 14.46 9.72 16.47
N GLY A 118 13.71 9.28 17.46
CA GLY A 118 13.04 7.98 17.47
C GLY A 118 12.11 7.81 16.26
N GLY A 119 11.29 8.81 15.95
CA GLY A 119 10.41 8.79 14.78
C GLY A 119 11.15 8.65 13.44
N ILE A 120 12.31 9.29 13.30
CA ILE A 120 13.17 9.14 12.10
C ILE A 120 13.73 7.71 12.01
N ILE A 121 14.21 7.15 13.12
CA ILE A 121 14.69 5.77 13.18
C ILE A 121 13.56 4.79 12.82
N SER A 122 12.36 4.99 13.37
CA SER A 122 11.18 4.19 13.06
C SER A 122 10.77 4.29 11.58
N TYR A 123 10.89 5.46 10.95
CA TYR A 123 10.68 5.63 9.52
C TYR A 123 11.67 4.82 8.69
N ASN A 124 12.96 4.89 9.01
CA ASN A 124 13.99 4.12 8.32
C ASN A 124 13.76 2.61 8.49
N ALA A 125 13.43 2.15 9.69
CA ALA A 125 13.10 0.75 9.94
C ALA A 125 11.86 0.30 9.15
N ALA A 126 10.82 1.13 9.07
CA ALA A 126 9.64 0.85 8.27
C ALA A 126 9.97 0.77 6.76
N ALA A 127 10.84 1.66 6.26
CA ALA A 127 11.31 1.63 4.88
C ALA A 127 12.08 0.34 4.56
N SER A 128 13.03 -0.05 5.42
CA SER A 128 13.79 -1.30 5.24
C SER A 128 12.89 -2.54 5.32
N ASN A 129 11.93 -2.57 6.24
CA ASN A 129 10.96 -3.67 6.31
C ASN A 129 10.11 -3.76 5.04
N LEU A 130 9.69 -2.62 4.49
CA LEU A 130 8.96 -2.58 3.22
C LEU A 130 9.80 -3.14 2.07
N GLU A 131 11.08 -2.77 1.97
CA GLU A 131 12.00 -3.32 0.96
C GLU A 131 12.07 -4.86 1.05
N ILE A 132 12.25 -5.40 2.26
CA ILE A 132 12.29 -6.84 2.50
C ILE A 132 10.95 -7.50 2.12
N SER A 133 9.82 -6.90 2.51
CA SER A 133 8.49 -7.42 2.16
C SER A 133 8.28 -7.46 0.64
N VAL A 134 8.68 -6.41 -0.08
CA VAL A 134 8.58 -6.34 -1.55
C VAL A 134 9.49 -7.39 -2.19
N ALA A 135 10.72 -7.54 -1.70
CA ALA A 135 11.65 -8.56 -2.19
C ALA A 135 11.09 -9.97 -2.02
N ASN A 136 10.57 -10.28 -0.83
CA ASN A 136 9.96 -11.58 -0.55
C ASN A 136 8.75 -11.84 -1.45
N ALA A 137 7.87 -10.86 -1.63
CA ALA A 137 6.70 -10.99 -2.50
C ALA A 137 7.09 -11.18 -3.97
N PHE A 138 8.13 -10.48 -4.44
CA PHE A 138 8.65 -10.63 -5.80
C PHE A 138 9.20 -12.04 -6.05
N TYR A 139 10.03 -12.55 -5.14
CA TYR A 139 10.57 -13.90 -5.28
C TYR A 139 9.51 -14.98 -5.08
N ASP A 140 8.50 -14.75 -4.24
CA ASP A 140 7.37 -15.68 -4.12
C ASP A 140 6.56 -15.74 -5.43
N LEU A 141 6.28 -14.61 -6.08
CA LEU A 141 5.65 -14.59 -7.39
C LEU A 141 6.44 -15.40 -8.42
N LEU A 142 7.75 -15.14 -8.54
CA LEU A 142 8.63 -15.88 -9.46
C LEU A 142 8.62 -17.39 -9.17
N LYS A 143 8.63 -17.77 -7.89
CA LYS A 143 8.52 -19.16 -7.46
C LYS A 143 7.18 -19.77 -7.86
N LYS A 144 6.06 -19.06 -7.66
CA LYS A 144 4.72 -19.53 -8.07
C LYS A 144 4.60 -19.68 -9.58
N GLU A 145 5.22 -18.80 -10.37
CA GLU A 145 5.28 -18.94 -11.82
C GLU A 145 6.00 -20.21 -12.26
N LYS A 146 7.15 -20.52 -11.63
CA LYS A 146 7.87 -21.76 -11.91
C LYS A 146 7.13 -23.01 -11.43
N LEU A 147 6.46 -22.96 -10.28
CA LEU A 147 5.60 -24.06 -9.83
C LEU A 147 4.43 -24.29 -10.79
N LEU A 148 3.82 -23.22 -11.31
CA LEU A 148 2.77 -23.33 -12.33
C LEU A 148 3.29 -24.03 -13.59
N GLU A 149 4.49 -23.70 -14.05
CA GLU A 149 5.16 -24.37 -15.17
C GLU A 149 5.34 -25.88 -14.91
N VAL A 150 5.82 -26.25 -13.71
CA VAL A 150 5.97 -27.66 -13.30
C VAL A 150 4.62 -28.38 -13.25
N LYS A 151 3.56 -27.75 -12.72
CA LYS A 151 2.22 -28.36 -12.67
C LYS A 151 1.60 -28.53 -14.05
N LYS A 152 1.88 -27.63 -15.01
CA LYS A 152 1.48 -27.82 -16.42
C LYS A 152 2.14 -29.05 -17.03
N LEU A 153 3.45 -29.24 -16.79
CA LEU A 153 4.17 -30.43 -17.25
C LEU A 153 3.61 -31.70 -16.61
N GLY A 154 3.35 -31.69 -15.29
CA GLY A 154 2.74 -32.83 -14.60
C GLY A 154 1.36 -33.22 -15.13
N LEU A 155 0.51 -32.24 -15.48
CA LEU A 155 -0.76 -32.52 -16.16
C LEU A 155 -0.53 -33.19 -17.51
N SER A 156 0.36 -32.65 -18.35
CA SER A 156 0.71 -33.24 -19.64
C SER A 156 1.20 -34.69 -19.50
N GLU A 157 2.04 -34.99 -18.51
CA GLU A 157 2.51 -36.36 -18.24
C GLU A 157 1.36 -37.28 -17.82
N SER A 158 0.47 -36.81 -16.93
CA SER A 158 -0.69 -37.59 -16.47
C SER A 158 -1.66 -37.90 -17.62
N GLU A 159 -1.84 -36.98 -18.56
CA GLU A 159 -2.65 -37.16 -19.76
C GLU A 159 -2.05 -38.20 -20.71
N GLN A 160 -0.73 -38.15 -20.92
CA GLN A 160 -0.01 -39.15 -21.72
C GLN A 160 -0.11 -40.54 -21.08
N ASN A 161 0.05 -40.62 -19.76
CA ASN A 161 -0.08 -41.88 -19.03
C ASN A 161 -1.51 -42.43 -19.11
N LEU A 162 -2.54 -41.59 -18.94
CA LEU A 162 -3.93 -42.00 -19.10
C LEU A 162 -4.20 -42.52 -20.53
N LYS A 163 -3.67 -41.85 -21.55
CA LYS A 163 -3.77 -42.29 -22.95
C LYS A 163 -3.15 -43.68 -23.14
N LYS A 164 -1.96 -43.92 -22.58
CA LYS A 164 -1.28 -45.23 -22.64
C LYS A 164 -2.09 -46.31 -21.92
N THR A 165 -2.52 -46.06 -20.69
CA THR A 165 -3.33 -46.99 -19.89
C THR A 165 -4.65 -47.34 -20.58
N ARG A 166 -5.31 -46.36 -21.20
CA ARG A 166 -6.53 -46.57 -21.97
C ARG A 166 -6.30 -47.50 -23.18
N LEU A 167 -5.19 -47.34 -23.90
CA LEU A 167 -4.83 -48.25 -24.99
C LEU A 167 -4.58 -49.67 -24.48
N MET A 168 -3.82 -49.82 -23.39
CA MET A 168 -3.52 -51.13 -22.79
C MET A 168 -4.78 -51.84 -22.27
N TYR A 169 -5.72 -51.09 -21.68
CA TYR A 169 -7.04 -51.59 -21.29
C TYR A 169 -7.85 -52.07 -22.50
N ASN A 170 -7.88 -51.30 -23.59
CA ASN A 170 -8.58 -51.69 -24.82
C ASN A 170 -7.97 -52.94 -25.48
N LEU A 171 -6.67 -53.17 -25.28
CA LEU A 171 -5.98 -54.39 -25.70
C LEU A 171 -6.17 -55.56 -24.71
N GLY A 172 -6.92 -55.39 -23.63
CA GLY A 172 -7.19 -56.41 -22.61
C GLY A 172 -6.02 -56.68 -21.64
N THR A 173 -4.96 -55.87 -21.70
CA THR A 173 -3.72 -56.08 -20.91
C THR A 173 -3.75 -55.44 -19.52
N LEU A 174 -4.70 -54.55 -19.25
CA LEU A 174 -4.89 -53.89 -17.95
C LEU A 174 -6.32 -54.02 -17.46
N SER A 175 -6.51 -53.93 -16.14
CA SER A 175 -7.84 -53.97 -15.53
C SER A 175 -8.57 -52.63 -15.63
N LYS A 176 -9.91 -52.65 -15.49
CA LYS A 176 -10.71 -51.42 -15.39
C LYS A 176 -10.30 -50.57 -14.17
N VAL A 177 -9.84 -51.21 -13.09
CA VAL A 177 -9.37 -50.51 -11.89
C VAL A 177 -8.12 -49.68 -12.21
N ASP A 178 -7.21 -50.19 -13.02
CA ASP A 178 -5.99 -49.47 -13.41
C ASP A 178 -6.29 -48.26 -14.31
N LEU A 179 -7.28 -48.41 -15.20
CA LEU A 179 -7.80 -47.28 -15.99
C LEU A 179 -8.41 -46.20 -15.08
N LEU A 180 -9.26 -46.58 -14.13
CA LEU A 180 -9.88 -45.62 -13.20
C LEU A 180 -8.82 -44.93 -12.32
N ARG A 181 -7.79 -45.65 -11.87
CA ARG A 181 -6.65 -45.05 -11.15
C ARG A 181 -5.94 -43.99 -11.99
N ALA A 182 -5.68 -44.28 -13.27
CA ALA A 182 -5.05 -43.31 -14.17
C ALA A 182 -5.94 -42.06 -14.39
N GLU A 183 -7.26 -42.24 -14.49
CA GLU A 183 -8.22 -41.12 -14.59
C GLU A 183 -8.21 -40.25 -13.31
N VAL A 184 -8.18 -40.87 -12.12
CA VAL A 184 -8.06 -40.15 -10.85
C VAL A 184 -6.76 -39.34 -10.78
N ILE A 185 -5.62 -39.92 -11.21
CA ILE A 185 -4.33 -39.21 -11.22
C ILE A 185 -4.40 -37.99 -12.15
N LYS A 186 -4.95 -38.14 -13.37
CA LYS A 186 -5.13 -37.00 -14.30
C LYS A 186 -5.99 -35.91 -13.69
N ASN A 187 -7.12 -36.28 -13.07
CA ASN A 187 -8.01 -35.32 -12.43
C ASN A 187 -7.33 -34.59 -11.26
N GLN A 188 -6.50 -35.29 -10.48
CA GLN A 188 -5.70 -34.68 -9.42
C GLN A 188 -4.67 -33.70 -9.99
N SER A 189 -3.99 -34.05 -11.08
CA SER A 189 -3.04 -33.14 -11.75
C SER A 189 -3.72 -31.88 -12.31
N GLU A 190 -4.96 -31.99 -12.76
CA GLU A 190 -5.76 -30.84 -13.21
C GLU A 190 -6.15 -29.91 -12.04
N LEU A 191 -6.56 -30.49 -10.90
CA LEU A 191 -6.81 -29.72 -9.67
C LEU A 191 -5.55 -29.02 -9.16
N ASP A 192 -4.41 -29.72 -9.19
CA ASP A 192 -3.11 -29.15 -8.82
C ASP A 192 -2.73 -27.95 -9.70
N LEU A 193 -2.97 -28.05 -11.02
CA LEU A 193 -2.73 -26.96 -11.96
C LEU A 193 -3.62 -25.75 -11.67
N LEU A 194 -4.92 -25.99 -11.44
CA LEU A 194 -5.87 -24.93 -11.12
C LEU A 194 -5.48 -24.21 -9.82
N THR A 195 -5.07 -24.98 -8.81
CA THR A 195 -4.60 -24.46 -7.52
C THR A 195 -3.34 -23.62 -7.70
N ALA A 196 -2.35 -24.11 -8.46
CA ALA A 196 -1.13 -23.34 -8.74
C ALA A 196 -1.41 -22.04 -9.50
N LYS A 197 -2.40 -22.03 -10.40
CA LYS A 197 -2.83 -20.81 -11.10
C LYS A 197 -3.41 -19.79 -10.11
N LYS A 198 -4.26 -20.24 -9.19
CA LYS A 198 -4.84 -19.38 -8.14
C LYS A 198 -3.78 -18.84 -7.20
N GLU A 199 -2.80 -19.65 -6.79
CA GLU A 199 -1.70 -19.20 -5.94
C GLU A 199 -0.84 -18.13 -6.64
N LYS A 200 -0.59 -18.27 -7.95
CA LYS A 200 0.10 -17.23 -8.74
C LYS A 200 -0.71 -15.92 -8.76
N GLU A 201 -2.01 -15.99 -9.02
CA GLU A 201 -2.89 -14.81 -9.03
C GLU A 201 -2.87 -14.09 -7.67
N LEU A 202 -2.88 -14.84 -6.56
CA LEU A 202 -2.81 -14.28 -5.21
C LEU A 202 -1.44 -13.66 -4.90
N SER A 203 -0.33 -14.30 -5.28
CA SER A 203 1.00 -13.73 -5.05
C SER A 203 1.24 -12.46 -5.87
N GLN A 204 0.70 -12.42 -7.09
CA GLN A 204 0.71 -11.22 -7.94
C GLN A 204 -0.10 -10.08 -7.30
N ALA A 205 -1.32 -10.36 -6.83
CA ALA A 205 -2.14 -9.36 -6.15
C ALA A 205 -1.47 -8.84 -4.87
N ASN A 206 -0.81 -9.70 -4.10
CA ASN A 206 -0.06 -9.30 -2.91
C ASN A 206 1.12 -8.37 -3.24
N LEU A 207 1.87 -8.66 -4.31
CA LEU A 207 2.94 -7.77 -4.78
C LEU A 207 2.39 -6.39 -5.18
N ILE A 208 1.29 -6.36 -5.95
CA ILE A 208 0.60 -5.13 -6.38
C ILE A 208 0.13 -4.28 -5.18
N TYR A 209 -0.42 -4.93 -4.17
CA TYR A 209 -0.82 -4.27 -2.93
C TYR A 209 0.37 -3.64 -2.20
N LEU A 210 1.50 -4.36 -2.07
CA LEU A 210 2.68 -3.87 -1.36
C LEU A 210 3.35 -2.67 -2.04
N ILE A 211 3.40 -2.67 -3.38
CA ILE A 211 3.93 -1.55 -4.17
C ILE A 211 2.97 -0.35 -4.25
N GLY A 212 1.73 -0.50 -3.75
CA GLY A 212 0.75 0.58 -3.69
C GLY A 212 0.14 0.93 -5.05
N LEU A 213 0.03 -0.05 -5.96
CA LEU A 213 -0.72 0.07 -7.20
C LEU A 213 -2.16 -0.44 -6.99
N GLN A 214 -3.10 0.03 -7.81
CA GLN A 214 -4.47 -0.50 -7.80
C GLN A 214 -4.45 -1.97 -8.27
N PRO A 215 -5.32 -2.85 -7.72
CA PRO A 215 -5.34 -4.29 -8.02
C PRO A 215 -5.45 -4.64 -9.52
N ASP A 216 -5.96 -3.69 -10.30
CA ASP A 216 -6.33 -3.77 -11.71
C ASP A 216 -5.14 -3.50 -12.65
N ALA A 217 -3.98 -3.10 -12.11
CA ALA A 217 -2.80 -2.83 -12.91
C ALA A 217 -2.21 -4.15 -13.44
N GLU A 218 -2.27 -4.36 -14.77
CA GLU A 218 -1.65 -5.50 -15.44
C GLU A 218 -0.14 -5.51 -15.17
N PHE A 219 0.30 -6.43 -14.30
CA PHE A 219 1.70 -6.80 -14.15
C PHE A 219 2.01 -7.86 -15.21
N GLY A 220 2.78 -7.48 -16.22
CA GLY A 220 3.25 -8.33 -17.32
C GLY A 220 4.73 -8.65 -17.19
#